data_AF-A0A4S2GX96-F1
#
_entry.id   AF-A0A4S2GX96-F1
#
_cell.length_a   1.000
_cell.length_b   1.000
_cell.length_c   1.000
_cell.angle_alpha   90.00
_cell.angle_beta   90.00
_cell.angle_gamma   90.00
#
_symmetry.space_group_name_H-M   'P 1'
#
loop_
_entity.id
_entity.type
_entity.pdbx_description
1 polymer ?
#
loop_
_entity_poly.entity_id
_entity_poly.type
_entity_poly.pdbx_seq_one_letter_code
_entity_poly.pdbx_strand_id
1 'polypeptide(L)'
;MKKSTIEYYKKAVRLAEGASGAISKAKADYEHGCEVAKGAYEADLLGEKGYQDRLKELEAERDAQIENSLSRILTVVDEFDGEMQELGKLDGNMVDSGTMALLNSGINLSHADYQELANRHKDNAVMTRILQERYNANRPQEKGTGITIVQFGQSPADRSEVFSKFVRTVYHACESGARPALSGSGRLKTVTDYYNFIAQGSLADMQPYGGESFDNLDTDFPVETENGRVQNAGNKSSDFSSADFNFSFTPIR
;
A
#
# COMPACT_ATOMS: atom_id res chain seq x y z
N MET A 1 -8.47 10.38 -14.10
CA MET A 1 -8.45 10.23 -12.63
C MET A 1 -9.11 11.44 -11.99
N LYS A 2 -9.90 11.27 -10.92
CA LYS A 2 -10.53 12.41 -10.23
C LYS A 2 -9.64 12.93 -9.08
N LYS A 3 -8.74 12.08 -8.57
CA LYS A 3 -7.69 12.44 -7.59
C LYS A 3 -6.35 11.89 -8.04
N SER A 4 -5.25 12.50 -7.62
CA SER A 4 -3.92 11.90 -7.82
C SER A 4 -3.74 10.69 -6.90
N THR A 5 -2.87 9.77 -7.30
CA THR A 5 -2.46 8.62 -6.52
C THR A 5 -1.96 9.04 -5.13
N ILE A 6 -1.15 10.10 -5.05
CA ILE A 6 -0.65 10.65 -3.77
C ILE A 6 -1.79 10.99 -2.81
N GLU A 7 -2.90 11.55 -3.29
CA GLU A 7 -4.03 11.91 -2.44
C GLU A 7 -4.73 10.67 -1.85
N TYR A 8 -4.74 9.54 -2.55
CA TYR A 8 -5.23 8.27 -2.02
C TYR A 8 -4.33 7.74 -0.90
N TYR A 9 -3.02 7.77 -1.09
CA TYR A 9 -2.06 7.40 -0.04
C TYR A 9 -2.18 8.32 1.18
N LYS A 10 -2.24 9.64 0.99
CA LYS A 10 -2.45 10.60 2.09
C LYS A 10 -3.78 10.38 2.80
N LYS A 11 -4.83 9.96 2.11
CA LYS A 11 -6.12 9.62 2.72
C LYS A 11 -6.01 8.35 3.57
N ALA A 12 -5.36 7.30 3.05
CA ALA A 12 -5.15 6.05 3.79
C ALA A 12 -4.32 6.26 5.06
N VAL A 13 -3.23 7.03 4.98
CA VAL A 13 -2.39 7.38 6.14
C VAL A 13 -3.21 8.14 7.20
N ARG A 14 -4.01 9.15 6.79
CA ARG A 14 -4.86 9.91 7.72
C ARG A 14 -5.89 9.02 8.43
N LEU A 15 -6.50 8.08 7.72
CA LEU A 15 -7.45 7.13 8.30
C LEU A 15 -6.76 6.17 9.26
N ALA A 16 -5.55 5.72 8.94
CA ALA A 16 -4.74 4.86 9.78
C ALA A 16 -4.31 5.54 11.08
N GLU A 17 -3.88 6.80 11.01
CA GLU A 17 -3.57 7.61 12.20
C GLU A 17 -4.79 7.75 13.11
N GLY A 18 -5.95 8.09 12.53
CA GLY A 18 -7.21 8.16 13.27
C GLY A 18 -7.61 6.83 13.91
N ALA A 19 -7.46 5.73 13.18
CA ALA A 19 -7.74 4.39 13.69
C ALA A 19 -6.80 3.98 14.82
N SER A 20 -5.50 4.25 14.69
CA SER A 20 -4.50 3.95 15.73
C SER A 20 -4.83 4.67 17.05
N GLY A 21 -5.21 5.94 16.97
CA GLY A 21 -5.67 6.70 18.15
C GLY A 21 -6.95 6.14 18.76
N ALA A 22 -7.94 5.79 17.92
CA ALA A 22 -9.20 5.20 18.39
C ALA A 22 -9.00 3.82 19.03
N ILE A 23 -8.16 2.96 18.46
CA ILE A 23 -7.81 1.64 19.02
C ILE A 23 -7.11 1.80 20.37
N SER A 24 -6.15 2.73 20.46
CA SER A 24 -5.43 3.00 21.72
C SER A 24 -6.39 3.46 22.81
N LYS A 25 -7.33 4.34 22.46
CA LYS A 25 -8.37 4.79 23.39
C LYS A 25 -9.31 3.66 23.80
N ALA A 26 -9.80 2.86 22.85
CA ALA A 26 -10.70 1.74 23.13
C ALA A 26 -10.06 0.72 24.08
N LYS A 27 -8.75 0.45 23.93
CA LYS A 27 -7.99 -0.40 24.84
C LYS A 27 -7.89 0.21 26.25
N ALA A 28 -7.57 1.50 26.35
CA ALA A 28 -7.49 2.19 27.64
C ALA A 28 -8.85 2.27 28.36
N ASP A 29 -9.93 2.56 27.62
CA ASP A 29 -11.30 2.61 28.15
C ASP A 29 -11.74 1.21 28.65
N TYR A 30 -11.37 0.15 27.92
CA TYR A 30 -11.59 -1.24 28.34
C TYR A 30 -10.84 -1.59 29.63
N GLU A 31 -9.54 -1.28 29.70
CA GLU A 31 -8.71 -1.54 30.89
C GLU A 31 -9.27 -0.82 32.11
N HIS A 32 -9.58 0.48 31.98
CA HIS A 32 -10.20 1.26 33.04
C HIS A 32 -11.57 0.70 33.46
N GLY A 33 -12.41 0.32 32.48
CA GLY A 33 -13.70 -0.31 32.76
C GLY A 33 -13.57 -1.63 33.52
N CYS A 34 -12.57 -2.44 33.19
CA CYS A 34 -12.27 -3.69 33.90
C CYS A 34 -11.85 -3.42 35.36
N GLU A 35 -11.00 -2.42 35.60
CA GLU A 35 -10.58 -2.03 36.94
C GLU A 35 -11.77 -1.56 37.80
N VAL A 36 -12.65 -0.73 37.23
CA VAL A 36 -13.86 -0.26 37.91
C VAL A 36 -14.81 -1.42 38.23
N ALA A 37 -15.03 -2.33 37.27
CA ALA A 37 -15.87 -3.51 37.47
C ALA A 37 -15.31 -4.43 38.55
N LYS A 38 -13.98 -4.61 38.58
CA LYS A 38 -13.28 -5.39 39.60
C LYS A 38 -13.44 -4.75 40.98
N GLY A 39 -13.28 -3.43 41.09
CA GLY A 39 -13.50 -2.70 42.36
C GLY A 39 -14.94 -2.82 42.87
N ALA A 40 -15.93 -2.80 41.98
CA ALA A 40 -17.34 -3.00 42.35
C ALA A 40 -17.62 -4.45 42.82
N TYR A 41 -16.98 -5.44 42.19
CA TYR A 41 -17.05 -6.83 42.62
C TYR A 41 -16.41 -7.04 44.00
N GLU A 42 -15.20 -6.51 44.22
CA GLU A 42 -14.48 -6.60 45.49
C GLU A 42 -15.18 -5.85 46.64
N ALA A 43 -16.00 -4.84 46.32
CA ALA A 43 -16.84 -4.11 47.28
C ALA A 43 -18.21 -4.76 47.53
N ASP A 44 -18.46 -5.98 47.03
CA ASP A 44 -19.74 -6.70 47.09
C ASP A 44 -20.93 -5.93 46.46
N LEU A 45 -20.66 -4.90 45.64
CA LEU A 45 -21.68 -4.12 44.92
C LEU A 45 -22.12 -4.81 43.62
N LEU A 46 -21.31 -5.74 43.12
CA LEU A 46 -21.54 -6.48 41.89
C LEU A 46 -21.33 -7.97 42.17
N GLY A 47 -22.37 -8.80 42.00
CA GLY A 47 -22.22 -10.25 42.14
C GLY A 47 -21.38 -10.86 41.01
N GLU A 48 -20.86 -12.08 41.20
CA GLU A 48 -19.98 -12.77 40.23
C GLU A 48 -20.55 -12.79 38.80
N LYS A 49 -21.84 -13.11 38.66
CA LYS A 49 -22.51 -13.09 37.35
C LYS A 49 -22.52 -11.68 36.73
N GLY A 50 -22.84 -10.66 37.53
CA GLY A 50 -22.86 -9.27 37.07
C GLY A 50 -21.47 -8.77 36.66
N TYR A 51 -20.43 -9.21 37.37
CA TYR A 51 -19.04 -8.91 37.02
C TYR A 51 -18.65 -9.52 35.67
N GLN A 52 -18.94 -10.81 35.48
CA GLN A 52 -18.66 -11.50 34.21
C GLN A 52 -19.45 -10.92 33.03
N ASP A 53 -20.72 -10.60 33.24
CA ASP A 53 -21.55 -9.96 32.21
C ASP A 53 -20.99 -8.58 31.85
N ARG A 54 -20.55 -7.79 32.82
CA ARG A 54 -19.94 -6.47 32.58
C ARG A 54 -18.62 -6.55 31.81
N LEU A 55 -17.76 -7.55 32.10
CA LEU A 55 -16.52 -7.74 31.35
C LEU A 55 -16.79 -8.08 29.88
N LYS A 56 -17.80 -8.90 29.58
CA LYS A 56 -18.21 -9.23 28.22
C LYS A 56 -18.74 -8.02 27.47
N GLU A 57 -19.54 -7.17 28.12
CA GLU A 57 -20.02 -5.92 27.53
C GLU A 57 -18.86 -5.00 27.16
N LEU A 58 -17.91 -4.79 28.09
CA LEU A 58 -16.73 -3.96 27.85
C LEU A 58 -15.87 -4.50 26.71
N GLU A 59 -15.68 -5.82 26.64
CA GLU A 59 -14.96 -6.48 25.55
C GLU A 59 -15.67 -6.27 24.20
N ALA A 60 -16.98 -6.48 24.14
CA ALA A 60 -17.76 -6.27 22.92
C ALA A 60 -17.74 -4.80 22.46
N GLU A 61 -17.83 -3.85 23.41
CA GLU A 61 -17.71 -2.41 23.12
C GLU A 61 -16.33 -2.05 22.55
N ARG A 62 -15.26 -2.58 23.14
CA ARG A 62 -13.88 -2.40 22.64
C ARG A 62 -13.74 -2.94 21.23
N ASP A 63 -14.13 -4.19 21.00
CA ASP A 63 -13.93 -4.87 19.73
C ASP A 63 -14.74 -4.21 18.61
N ALA A 64 -15.99 -3.81 18.88
CA ALA A 64 -16.80 -3.05 17.93
C ALA A 64 -16.17 -1.69 17.57
N GLN A 65 -15.56 -0.99 18.52
CA GLN A 65 -14.86 0.27 18.23
C GLN A 65 -13.60 0.06 17.37
N ILE A 66 -12.85 -1.01 17.65
CA ILE A 66 -11.66 -1.38 16.88
C ILE A 66 -12.05 -1.74 15.43
N GLU A 67 -13.05 -2.61 15.25
CA GLU A 67 -13.53 -3.05 13.93
C GLU A 67 -14.06 -1.88 13.09
N ASN A 68 -14.86 -1.00 13.70
CA ASN A 68 -15.37 0.21 13.03
C ASN A 68 -14.25 1.17 12.61
N SER A 69 -13.16 1.24 13.37
CA SER A 69 -12.02 2.10 13.06
C SER A 69 -11.17 1.52 11.93
N LEU A 70 -10.94 0.21 11.96
CA LEU A 70 -10.14 -0.51 10.97
C LEU A 70 -10.84 -0.62 9.60
N SER A 71 -12.16 -0.88 9.58
CA SER A 71 -12.93 -1.03 8.32
C SER A 71 -12.88 0.22 7.43
N ARG A 72 -12.81 1.41 8.03
CA ARG A 72 -12.70 2.69 7.29
C ARG A 72 -11.42 2.82 6.48
N ILE A 73 -10.34 2.13 6.86
CA ILE A 73 -9.08 2.14 6.11
C ILE A 73 -9.28 1.44 4.75
N LEU A 74 -10.03 0.33 4.74
CA LEU A 74 -10.24 -0.50 3.56
C LEU A 74 -11.12 0.15 2.50
N THR A 75 -12.03 1.06 2.87
CA THR A 75 -12.91 1.74 1.90
C THR A 75 -12.14 2.57 0.87
N VAL A 76 -10.89 2.96 1.17
CA VAL A 76 -10.03 3.68 0.23
C VAL A 76 -9.60 2.79 -0.93
N VAL A 77 -9.49 1.47 -0.71
CA VAL A 77 -9.18 0.49 -1.76
C VAL A 77 -10.31 0.47 -2.79
N ASP A 78 -11.56 0.38 -2.33
CA ASP A 78 -12.72 0.36 -3.23
C ASP A 78 -12.80 1.63 -4.09
N GLU A 79 -12.50 2.79 -3.51
CA GLU A 79 -12.47 4.07 -4.24
C GLU A 79 -11.35 4.11 -5.29
N PHE A 80 -10.17 3.59 -4.97
CA PHE A 80 -9.03 3.56 -5.88
C PHE A 80 -9.23 2.52 -7.00
N ASP A 81 -9.70 1.34 -6.65
CA ASP A 81 -10.03 0.25 -7.59
C ASP A 81 -11.11 0.70 -8.57
N GLY A 82 -12.12 1.44 -8.10
CA GLY A 82 -13.12 2.06 -8.98
C GLY A 82 -12.49 3.01 -10.00
N GLU A 83 -11.53 3.85 -9.59
CA GLU A 83 -10.80 4.71 -10.54
C GLU A 83 -9.92 3.91 -11.50
N MET A 84 -9.24 2.87 -11.03
CA MET A 84 -8.41 2.00 -11.88
C MET A 84 -9.26 1.20 -12.89
N GLN A 85 -10.45 0.76 -12.49
CA GLN A 85 -11.40 0.12 -13.41
C GLN A 85 -11.91 1.08 -14.47
N GLU A 86 -12.24 2.33 -14.11
CA GLU A 86 -12.66 3.33 -15.09
C GLU A 86 -11.52 3.72 -16.04
N LEU A 87 -10.29 3.86 -15.52
CA LEU A 87 -9.10 4.01 -16.37
C LEU A 87 -8.95 2.84 -17.35
N GLY A 88 -9.10 1.60 -16.87
CA GLY A 88 -9.06 0.40 -17.70
C GLY A 88 -10.25 0.22 -18.65
N LYS A 89 -11.33 1.03 -18.53
CA LYS A 89 -12.49 1.04 -19.46
C LYS A 89 -12.36 2.09 -20.56
N LEU A 90 -11.66 3.19 -20.32
CA LEU A 90 -11.37 4.24 -21.33
C LEU A 90 -10.45 3.75 -22.48
N ASP A 91 -10.06 2.49 -22.40
CA ASP A 91 -8.98 1.80 -23.11
C ASP A 91 -9.34 1.32 -24.54
N GLY A 92 -10.60 1.38 -24.99
CA GLY A 92 -11.00 0.96 -26.34
C GLY A 92 -10.53 1.87 -27.49
N ASN A 93 -10.30 3.16 -27.20
CA ASN A 93 -9.98 4.18 -28.21
C ASN A 93 -8.48 4.52 -28.29
N MET A 94 -7.62 3.79 -27.59
CA MET A 94 -6.19 4.12 -27.42
C MET A 94 -5.23 3.13 -28.08
N VAL A 95 -5.74 2.15 -28.83
CA VAL A 95 -4.88 1.24 -29.61
C VAL A 95 -4.25 2.01 -30.77
N ASP A 96 -2.94 2.25 -30.69
CA ASP A 96 -2.20 2.92 -31.75
C ASP A 96 -2.09 2.01 -32.98
N SER A 97 -2.81 2.36 -34.05
CA SER A 97 -2.88 1.57 -35.27
C SER A 97 -1.53 1.40 -35.94
N GLY A 98 -0.63 2.40 -35.84
CA GLY A 98 0.73 2.33 -36.33
C GLY A 98 1.57 1.29 -35.58
N THR A 99 1.52 1.30 -34.25
CA THR A 99 2.22 0.33 -33.41
C THR A 99 1.63 -1.07 -33.60
N MET A 100 0.31 -1.21 -33.74
CA MET A 100 -0.30 -2.50 -34.07
C MET A 100 0.11 -3.01 -35.45
N ALA A 101 0.19 -2.14 -36.47
CA ALA A 101 0.69 -2.51 -37.78
C ALA A 101 2.15 -2.98 -37.71
N LEU A 102 2.99 -2.29 -36.93
CA LEU A 102 4.37 -2.71 -36.67
C LEU A 102 4.44 -4.08 -35.98
N LEU A 103 3.68 -4.29 -34.90
CA LEU A 103 3.64 -5.57 -34.17
C LEU A 103 3.12 -6.72 -35.04
N ASN A 104 2.23 -6.44 -35.99
CA ASN A 104 1.68 -7.42 -36.93
C ASN A 104 2.47 -7.56 -38.24
N SER A 105 3.51 -6.73 -38.46
CA SER A 105 4.29 -6.72 -39.71
C SER A 105 5.19 -7.95 -39.89
N GLY A 106 5.41 -8.73 -38.82
CA GLY A 106 6.39 -9.83 -38.81
C GLY A 106 7.85 -9.38 -38.64
N ILE A 107 8.10 -8.09 -38.43
CA ILE A 107 9.44 -7.58 -38.09
C ILE A 107 9.82 -8.04 -36.68
N ASN A 108 11.04 -8.58 -36.54
CA ASN A 108 11.62 -8.90 -35.24
C ASN A 108 12.14 -7.62 -34.57
N LEU A 109 11.47 -7.19 -33.51
CA LEU A 109 11.87 -6.04 -32.71
C LEU A 109 12.99 -6.42 -31.73
N SER A 110 13.96 -5.52 -31.55
CA SER A 110 15.00 -5.64 -30.52
C SER A 110 14.50 -5.16 -29.14
N HIS A 111 15.27 -5.40 -28.06
CA HIS A 111 14.94 -4.85 -26.74
C HIS A 111 14.85 -3.31 -26.76
N ALA A 112 15.70 -2.64 -27.55
CA ALA A 112 15.68 -1.19 -27.68
C ALA A 112 14.39 -0.70 -28.35
N ASP A 113 13.92 -1.39 -29.40
CA ASP A 113 12.67 -1.05 -30.08
C ASP A 113 11.47 -1.22 -29.14
N TYR A 114 11.43 -2.32 -28.39
CA TYR A 114 10.39 -2.54 -27.37
C TYR A 114 10.44 -1.47 -26.28
N GLN A 115 11.63 -1.04 -25.83
CA GLN A 115 11.76 0.05 -24.86
C GLN A 115 11.29 1.39 -25.42
N GLU A 116 11.55 1.69 -26.69
CA GLU A 116 11.05 2.91 -27.32
C GLU A 116 9.52 2.91 -27.40
N LEU A 117 8.92 1.78 -27.81
CA LEU A 117 7.47 1.61 -27.82
C LEU A 117 6.87 1.70 -26.42
N ALA A 118 7.51 1.10 -25.43
CA ALA A 118 7.09 1.19 -24.03
C ALA A 118 7.13 2.65 -23.53
N ASN A 119 8.19 3.39 -23.84
CA ASN A 119 8.30 4.81 -23.48
C ASN A 119 7.25 5.67 -24.18
N ARG A 120 6.99 5.41 -25.47
CA ARG A 120 5.99 6.12 -26.27
C ARG A 120 4.57 5.93 -25.71
N HIS A 121 4.30 4.73 -25.20
CA HIS A 121 2.98 4.32 -24.72
C HIS A 121 2.91 4.18 -23.20
N LYS A 122 3.85 4.77 -22.45
CA LYS A 122 3.96 4.60 -20.99
C LYS A 122 2.69 4.98 -20.22
N ASP A 123 1.94 5.94 -20.75
CA ASP A 123 0.68 6.45 -20.18
C ASP A 123 -0.56 5.79 -20.81
N ASN A 124 -0.36 4.79 -21.68
CA ASN A 124 -1.39 4.07 -22.39
C ASN A 124 -1.43 2.62 -21.90
N ALA A 125 -2.41 2.34 -21.05
CA ALA A 125 -2.55 1.05 -20.37
C ALA A 125 -2.75 -0.11 -21.35
N VAL A 126 -3.63 0.03 -22.35
CA VAL A 126 -3.82 -1.01 -23.38
C VAL A 126 -2.55 -1.27 -24.16
N MET A 127 -1.93 -0.22 -24.69
CA MET A 127 -0.73 -0.40 -25.51
C MET A 127 0.39 -1.00 -24.70
N THR A 128 0.56 -0.56 -23.44
CA THR A 128 1.51 -1.15 -22.50
C THR A 128 1.24 -2.65 -22.29
N ARG A 129 0.00 -3.06 -22.02
CA ARG A 129 -0.36 -4.48 -21.85
C ARG A 129 -0.10 -5.29 -23.12
N ILE A 130 -0.54 -4.79 -24.27
CA ILE A 130 -0.32 -5.45 -25.57
C ILE A 130 1.17 -5.59 -25.84
N LEU A 131 1.95 -4.54 -25.62
CA LEU A 131 3.40 -4.55 -25.82
C LEU A 131 4.08 -5.55 -24.89
N GLN A 132 3.67 -5.61 -23.63
CA GLN A 132 4.19 -6.56 -22.65
C GLN A 132 3.86 -8.01 -23.04
N GLU A 133 2.61 -8.30 -23.41
CA GLU A 133 2.18 -9.62 -23.89
C GLU A 133 2.97 -10.05 -25.13
N ARG A 134 3.12 -9.14 -26.10
CA ARG A 134 3.89 -9.39 -27.33
C ARG A 134 5.38 -9.59 -27.05
N TYR A 135 5.96 -8.79 -26.17
CA TYR A 135 7.35 -8.93 -25.74
C TYR A 135 7.59 -10.26 -25.04
N ASN A 136 6.70 -10.68 -24.16
CA ASN A 136 6.82 -11.97 -23.47
C ASN A 136 6.73 -13.15 -24.43
N ALA A 137 5.84 -13.08 -25.44
CA ALA A 137 5.70 -14.12 -26.46
C ALA A 137 6.88 -14.16 -27.46
N ASN A 138 7.40 -13.01 -27.84
CA ASN A 138 8.43 -12.85 -28.88
C ASN A 138 9.75 -12.30 -28.30
N ARG A 139 10.08 -12.71 -27.07
CA ARG A 139 11.19 -12.12 -26.32
C ARG A 139 12.49 -12.23 -27.13
N PRO A 140 13.15 -11.11 -27.45
CA PRO A 140 14.39 -11.16 -28.21
C PRO A 140 15.45 -11.97 -27.42
N GLN A 141 16.23 -12.79 -28.12
CA GLN A 141 17.34 -13.50 -27.51
C GLN A 141 18.59 -12.59 -27.57
N GLU A 142 18.99 -12.01 -26.44
CA GLU A 142 20.29 -11.34 -26.34
C GLU A 142 21.42 -12.37 -26.22
N LYS A 143 22.48 -12.17 -27.02
CA LYS A 143 23.77 -12.85 -26.84
C LYS A 143 24.71 -11.88 -26.12
N GLY A 144 24.90 -12.05 -24.81
CA GLY A 144 25.78 -11.22 -24.00
C GLY A 144 25.50 -11.35 -22.50
N THR A 145 26.42 -10.86 -21.66
CA THR A 145 26.35 -10.94 -20.19
C THR A 145 25.42 -9.92 -19.54
N GLY A 146 24.78 -9.03 -20.31
CA GLY A 146 23.80 -8.07 -19.81
C GLY A 146 22.39 -8.46 -20.23
N ILE A 147 21.49 -8.70 -19.28
CA ILE A 147 20.06 -8.86 -19.56
C ILE A 147 19.47 -7.45 -19.65
N THR A 148 19.14 -6.98 -20.85
CA THR A 148 18.36 -5.74 -21.00
C THR A 148 16.91 -6.03 -20.62
N ILE A 149 16.41 -5.42 -19.54
CA ILE A 149 15.01 -5.55 -19.11
C ILE A 149 14.23 -4.37 -19.66
N VAL A 150 13.23 -4.63 -20.49
CA VAL A 150 12.30 -3.61 -20.98
C VAL A 150 11.36 -3.19 -19.86
N GLN A 151 11.27 -1.88 -19.62
CA GLN A 151 10.36 -1.28 -18.65
C GLN A 151 9.09 -0.82 -19.36
N PHE A 152 8.01 -1.58 -19.16
CA PHE A 152 6.66 -1.21 -19.58
C PHE A 152 6.01 -0.33 -18.52
N GLY A 153 5.05 0.51 -18.93
CA GLY A 153 4.15 1.18 -17.97
C GLY A 153 3.47 0.17 -17.05
N GLN A 154 2.92 0.66 -15.94
CA GLN A 154 2.18 -0.20 -15.01
C GLN A 154 0.70 -0.19 -15.36
N SER A 155 0.08 -1.37 -15.49
CA SER A 155 -1.35 -1.44 -15.81
C SER A 155 -2.22 -0.93 -14.64
N PRO A 156 -3.46 -0.45 -14.89
CA PRO A 156 -4.37 -0.03 -13.82
C PRO A 156 -4.61 -1.14 -12.79
N ALA A 157 -4.65 -2.41 -13.21
CA ALA A 157 -4.79 -3.55 -12.32
C ALA A 157 -3.55 -3.73 -11.41
N ASP A 158 -2.34 -3.64 -11.96
CA ASP A 158 -1.11 -3.74 -11.17
C ASP A 158 -1.00 -2.57 -10.18
N ARG A 159 -1.42 -1.35 -10.58
CA ARG A 159 -1.47 -0.18 -9.69
C ARG A 159 -2.43 -0.41 -8.53
N SER A 160 -3.63 -0.92 -8.82
CA SER A 160 -4.63 -1.31 -7.82
C SER A 160 -4.06 -2.35 -6.85
N GLU A 161 -3.34 -3.35 -7.35
CA GLU A 161 -2.71 -4.36 -6.51
C GLU A 161 -1.65 -3.77 -5.57
N VAL A 162 -0.74 -2.91 -6.08
CA VAL A 162 0.27 -2.24 -5.26
C VAL A 162 -0.39 -1.40 -4.16
N PHE A 163 -1.39 -0.59 -4.52
CA PHE A 163 -2.11 0.22 -3.55
C PHE A 163 -2.84 -0.62 -2.49
N SER A 164 -3.52 -1.69 -2.91
CA SER A 164 -4.23 -2.61 -2.02
C SER A 164 -3.30 -3.27 -1.01
N LYS A 165 -2.09 -3.70 -1.45
CA LYS A 165 -1.06 -4.23 -0.56
C LYS A 165 -0.64 -3.21 0.49
N PHE A 166 -0.38 -1.97 0.09
CA PHE A 166 -0.07 -0.88 1.03
C PHE A 166 -1.17 -0.69 2.08
N VAL A 167 -2.43 -0.58 1.65
CA VAL A 167 -3.54 -0.34 2.58
C VAL A 167 -3.70 -1.51 3.55
N ARG A 168 -3.53 -2.76 3.10
CA ARG A 168 -3.56 -3.95 3.97
C ARG A 168 -2.41 -3.97 4.97
N THR A 169 -1.20 -3.61 4.55
CA THR A 169 -0.05 -3.53 5.47
C THR A 169 -0.30 -2.48 6.54
N VAL A 170 -0.85 -1.31 6.17
CA VAL A 170 -1.24 -0.25 7.12
C VAL A 170 -2.35 -0.72 8.06
N TYR A 171 -3.38 -1.40 7.54
CA TYR A 171 -4.45 -2.00 8.33
C TYR A 171 -3.89 -2.91 9.44
N HIS A 172 -3.03 -3.86 9.08
CA HIS A 172 -2.46 -4.81 10.04
C HIS A 172 -1.49 -4.14 11.01
N ALA A 173 -0.78 -3.10 10.57
CA ALA A 173 0.03 -2.26 11.44
C ALA A 173 -0.81 -1.54 12.51
N CYS A 174 -1.98 -1.00 12.13
CA CYS A 174 -2.93 -0.41 13.08
C CYS A 174 -3.46 -1.43 14.09
N GLU A 175 -3.87 -2.60 13.60
CA GLU A 175 -4.45 -3.69 14.41
C GLU A 175 -3.45 -4.20 15.46
N SER A 176 -2.23 -4.51 15.02
CA SER A 176 -1.16 -5.05 15.88
C SER A 176 -0.48 -3.99 16.76
N GLY A 177 -0.59 -2.71 16.41
CA GLY A 177 0.22 -1.64 17.00
C GLY A 177 1.71 -1.76 16.65
N ALA A 178 2.07 -2.52 15.61
CA ALA A 178 3.44 -2.78 15.24
C ALA A 178 4.17 -1.52 14.76
N ARG A 179 5.35 -1.28 15.34
CA ARG A 179 6.30 -0.23 14.93
C ARG A 179 7.71 -0.82 14.93
N PRO A 180 8.09 -1.53 13.84
CA PRO A 180 9.37 -2.20 13.77
C PRO A 180 10.51 -1.17 13.78
N ALA A 181 11.67 -1.59 14.31
CA ALA A 181 12.88 -0.81 14.18
C ALA A 181 13.40 -0.87 12.73
N LEU A 182 13.89 0.25 12.21
CA LEU A 182 14.54 0.29 10.91
C LEU A 182 16.03 -0.06 11.08
N SER A 183 16.51 -1.00 10.28
CA SER A 183 17.92 -1.38 10.27
C SER A 183 18.81 -0.15 10.03
N GLY A 184 19.82 0.04 10.86
CA GLY A 184 20.79 1.14 10.76
C GLY A 184 20.30 2.54 11.16
N SER A 185 18.98 2.79 11.26
CA SER A 185 18.41 4.13 11.49
C SER A 185 17.70 4.31 12.84
N GLY A 186 17.50 3.22 13.59
CA GLY A 186 16.77 3.23 14.87
C GLY A 186 15.26 3.05 14.69
N ARG A 187 14.46 3.37 15.71
CA ARG A 187 13.00 3.27 15.64
C ARG A 187 12.41 4.53 15.02
N LEU A 188 11.29 4.37 14.33
CA LEU A 188 10.48 5.47 13.82
C LEU A 188 9.83 6.23 14.98
N LYS A 189 9.88 7.56 14.93
CA LYS A 189 9.54 8.44 16.05
C LYS A 189 8.05 8.42 16.38
N THR A 190 7.18 8.48 15.38
CA THR A 190 5.72 8.40 15.51
C THR A 190 5.11 7.23 14.75
N VAL A 191 3.86 6.89 15.06
CA VAL A 191 3.10 5.86 14.33
C VAL A 191 2.89 6.33 12.88
N THR A 192 2.62 7.62 12.71
CA THR A 192 2.47 8.29 11.42
C THR A 192 3.75 8.19 10.58
N ASP A 193 4.94 8.30 11.18
CA ASP A 193 6.21 8.07 10.48
C ASP A 193 6.31 6.65 9.89
N TYR A 194 5.73 5.65 10.57
CA TYR A 194 5.66 4.28 10.05
C TYR A 194 4.71 4.14 8.87
N TYR A 195 3.54 4.75 8.93
CA TYR A 195 2.62 4.75 7.78
C TYR A 195 3.20 5.51 6.59
N ASN A 196 3.88 6.63 6.82
CA ASN A 196 4.60 7.39 5.80
C ASN A 196 5.72 6.55 5.18
N PHE A 197 6.51 5.83 5.99
CA PHE A 197 7.56 4.96 5.49
C PHE A 197 7.02 3.84 4.58
N ILE A 198 5.91 3.18 4.97
CA ILE A 198 5.26 2.16 4.11
C ILE A 198 4.73 2.81 2.83
N ALA A 199 4.14 4.01 2.90
CA ALA A 199 3.64 4.75 1.74
C ALA A 199 4.76 5.06 0.74
N GLN A 200 5.92 5.52 1.22
CA GLN A 200 7.08 5.78 0.38
C GLN A 200 7.56 4.50 -0.34
N GLY A 201 7.67 3.37 0.37
CA GLY A 201 8.07 2.09 -0.23
C GLY A 201 7.10 1.62 -1.31
N SER A 202 5.80 1.71 -1.05
CA SER A 202 4.78 1.33 -2.02
C SER A 202 4.70 2.26 -3.22
N LEU A 203 4.97 3.55 -3.05
CA LEU A 203 5.05 4.51 -4.16
C LEU A 203 6.32 4.31 -5.00
N ALA A 204 7.40 3.78 -4.42
CA ALA A 204 8.59 3.38 -5.19
C ALA A 204 8.30 2.17 -6.11
N ASP A 205 7.38 1.29 -5.72
CA ASP A 205 6.89 0.17 -6.54
C ASP A 205 5.82 0.61 -7.57
N MET A 206 5.40 1.87 -7.55
CA MET A 206 4.38 2.42 -8.43
C MET A 206 5.01 3.32 -9.50
N GLN A 207 4.62 3.12 -10.75
CA GLN A 207 4.98 4.07 -11.82
C GLN A 207 4.02 5.26 -11.78
N PRO A 208 4.43 6.52 -12.01
CA PRO A 208 3.49 7.62 -12.16
C PRO A 208 2.63 7.45 -13.42
N TYR A 209 1.39 7.95 -13.41
CA TYR A 209 0.51 7.92 -14.60
C TYR A 209 0.12 9.33 -15.04
N GLY A 210 0.28 9.62 -16.33
CA GLY A 210 -0.08 10.91 -16.90
C GLY A 210 0.80 12.05 -16.35
N GLY A 211 0.19 13.02 -15.66
CA GLY A 211 0.88 14.17 -15.10
C GLY A 211 1.40 14.00 -13.67
N GLU A 212 1.33 12.79 -13.10
CA GLU A 212 1.82 12.51 -11.76
C GLU A 212 3.36 12.57 -11.69
N SER A 213 3.90 13.00 -10.55
CA SER A 213 5.33 12.90 -10.22
C SER A 213 5.46 12.39 -8.78
N PHE A 214 6.41 11.49 -8.57
CA PHE A 214 6.78 10.94 -7.26
C PHE A 214 8.18 11.41 -6.86
N ASP A 215 8.68 12.52 -7.40
CA ASP A 215 10.06 12.95 -7.15
C ASP A 215 10.26 13.57 -5.75
N ASN A 216 9.17 13.97 -5.08
CA ASN A 216 9.20 14.67 -3.79
C ASN A 216 8.53 13.88 -2.65
N LEU A 217 8.65 12.55 -2.64
CA LEU A 217 8.01 11.69 -1.62
C LEU A 217 8.40 12.03 -0.18
N ASP A 218 9.61 12.55 0.06
CA ASP A 218 10.02 12.99 1.41
C ASP A 218 9.23 14.22 1.90
N THR A 219 8.71 15.04 0.98
CA THR A 219 7.83 16.17 1.32
C THR A 219 6.39 15.72 1.49
N ASP A 220 5.93 14.79 0.64
CA ASP A 220 4.56 14.29 0.71
C ASP A 220 4.32 13.34 1.89
N PHE A 221 5.35 12.59 2.29
CA PHE A 221 5.34 11.59 3.36
C PHE A 221 6.61 11.74 4.22
N PRO A 222 6.69 12.76 5.08
CA PRO A 222 7.86 12.97 5.91
C PRO A 222 8.06 11.84 6.93
N VAL A 223 9.32 11.43 7.14
CA VAL A 223 9.69 10.34 8.06
C VAL A 223 10.82 10.79 9.01
N GLU A 224 10.55 10.69 10.32
CA GLU A 224 11.55 10.91 11.38
C GLU A 224 11.84 9.61 12.16
N THR A 225 13.12 9.35 12.45
CA THR A 225 13.56 8.35 13.44
C THR A 225 14.08 9.02 14.70
N GLU A 226 14.26 8.23 15.76
CA GLU A 226 14.92 8.64 16.99
C GLU A 226 16.33 9.22 16.76
N ASN A 227 16.99 8.84 15.66
CA ASN A 227 18.35 9.26 15.34
C ASN A 227 18.43 10.37 14.27
N GLY A 228 17.29 10.89 13.79
CA GLY A 228 17.26 11.98 12.80
C GLY A 228 16.24 11.74 11.68
N ARG A 229 16.32 12.55 10.62
CA ARG A 229 15.45 12.35 9.45
C ARG A 229 15.91 11.17 8.62
N VAL A 230 14.97 10.34 8.21
CA VAL A 230 15.22 9.32 7.18
C VAL A 230 14.98 10.00 5.84
N GLN A 231 16.04 10.16 5.05
CA GLN A 231 15.88 10.46 3.62
C GLN A 231 15.64 9.12 2.94
N ASN A 232 14.48 8.93 2.32
CA ASN A 232 14.27 7.69 1.59
C ASN A 232 15.02 7.74 0.25
N ALA A 233 15.59 6.59 -0.11
CA ALA A 233 16.48 6.37 -1.24
C ALA A 233 15.73 6.47 -2.58
N GLY A 234 15.32 7.68 -2.96
CA GLY A 234 14.81 8.00 -4.29
C GLY A 234 15.81 7.75 -5.43
N ASN A 235 17.05 7.35 -5.13
CA ASN A 235 17.95 6.75 -6.09
C ASN A 235 17.95 5.25 -5.91
N LYS A 236 17.36 4.54 -6.89
CA LYS A 236 17.51 3.10 -7.15
C LYS A 236 18.83 2.55 -6.57
N SER A 237 18.77 2.01 -5.36
CA SER A 237 19.75 1.07 -4.87
C SER A 237 19.03 -0.25 -4.78
N SER A 238 19.32 -1.10 -5.77
CA SER A 238 19.22 -2.55 -5.62
C SER A 238 19.68 -2.92 -4.21
N ASP A 239 18.76 -3.43 -3.38
CA ASP A 239 18.98 -4.38 -2.28
C ASP A 239 17.85 -4.43 -1.24
N PHE A 240 16.74 -3.72 -1.43
CA PHE A 240 15.50 -4.02 -0.69
C PHE A 240 14.58 -4.84 -1.58
N SER A 241 14.66 -6.16 -1.43
CA SER A 241 13.77 -7.07 -2.14
C SER A 241 12.47 -7.24 -1.35
N SER A 242 11.36 -7.43 -2.04
CA SER A 242 10.07 -7.83 -1.45
C SER A 242 10.14 -9.10 -0.58
N ALA A 243 11.26 -9.84 -0.60
CA ALA A 243 11.52 -10.96 0.29
C ALA A 243 11.83 -10.53 1.74
N ASP A 244 12.19 -9.26 1.99
CA ASP A 244 12.38 -8.72 3.35
C ASP A 244 11.05 -8.46 4.07
N PHE A 245 9.92 -8.57 3.36
CA PHE A 245 8.55 -8.47 3.88
C PHE A 245 7.88 -9.84 4.06
N ASN A 246 8.66 -10.89 4.33
CA ASN A 246 8.09 -12.21 4.63
C ASN A 246 7.54 -12.23 6.08
N PHE A 247 6.37 -11.62 6.29
CA PHE A 247 5.61 -11.81 7.52
C PHE A 247 5.02 -13.23 7.50
N SER A 248 5.71 -14.16 8.17
CA SER A 248 5.13 -15.42 8.60
C SER A 248 4.08 -15.12 9.68
N PHE A 249 2.86 -14.77 9.24
CA PHE A 249 1.71 -14.69 10.11
C PHE A 249 1.35 -16.10 10.60
N THR A 250 1.76 -16.40 11.82
CA THR A 250 1.14 -17.51 12.56
C THR A 250 -0.21 -16.98 13.04
N PRO A 251 -1.36 -17.57 12.65
CA PRO A 251 -2.65 -17.17 13.18
C PRO A 251 -2.62 -17.42 14.68
N ILE A 252 -2.87 -16.38 15.48
CA ILE A 252 -3.17 -16.57 16.90
C ILE A 252 -4.56 -17.22 16.93
N ARG A 253 -4.59 -18.49 17.33
CA ARG A 253 -5.81 -19.27 17.58
C ARG A 253 -6.44 -18.89 18.90
#